data_AF-A0A2E3HVA0-F1
#
_entry.id   AF-A0A2E3HVA0-F1
#
_cell.length_a   1.000
_cell.length_b   1.000
_cell.length_c   1.000
_cell.angle_alpha   90.00
_cell.angle_beta   90.00
_cell.angle_gamma   90.00
#
_symmetry.space_group_name_H-M   'P 1'
#
loop_
_entity.id
_entity.type
_entity.pdbx_description
1 polymer ?
#
loop_
_entity_poly.entity_id
_entity_poly.type
_entity_poly.pdbx_seq_one_letter_code
_entity_poly.pdbx_strand_id
1 'polypeptide(L)'
;MSMKKEMTSVQLSALRRIPSIEKLLASQPFLVIQNEFSRNLITEVLRSVILDIRRQIICTPRVEDIPDDSMIAEMVQARLRSIMTQNLQSVVNVTGTITHTNLGRSILSDEACESLVEAAKNYVGLEFDLTSGKRGHRDRITEPLLRQLTGCQASTIVNNNAAAVFLVLNTFARDREVIVSRGELVEIGGAFRIPDVMESSGTVLKEVGTTNRTNLEDYEKAINENTALLLKVHPSNYQIVGFTEMPAIHEIVELGQRYGVPTVEDLGSGSLMDLTKYSLPNEPIVRDRIDAGVDLVLFSGDKLLGGSQAGIIVGKEEMIERIRENPIMRALRVGKLTIAVLESTLRLYLNDLNLDKKLPMLRCYTRRLDELQQIGNQLLKRLDEIFRQKIQVSIEKSLAQIGSGSLPVANLPSLAIVLKSDQLAADSIAERFRNQPRSVIGRVKDGCFWIDLRTVNDREIEWICEAARSIN
;
A
#
# COMPACT_ATOMS: atom_id res chain seq x y z
N MET A 1 31.98 -15.59 -29.15
CA MET A 1 33.08 -15.10 -30.01
C MET A 1 33.83 -14.00 -29.27
N SER A 2 35.05 -14.32 -28.80
CA SER A 2 35.94 -13.38 -28.13
C SER A 2 36.68 -12.56 -29.18
N MET A 3 36.27 -11.31 -29.41
CA MET A 3 37.09 -10.34 -30.12
C MET A 3 37.97 -9.65 -29.08
N LYS A 4 39.22 -10.12 -28.93
CA LYS A 4 40.30 -9.29 -28.39
C LYS A 4 40.50 -8.14 -29.39
N LYS A 5 39.79 -7.03 -29.19
CA LYS A 5 40.08 -5.77 -29.89
C LYS A 5 41.51 -5.40 -29.48
N GLU A 6 42.45 -5.38 -30.42
CA GLU A 6 43.80 -4.89 -30.13
C GLU A 6 43.69 -3.46 -29.62
N MET A 7 44.09 -3.27 -28.36
CA MET A 7 44.05 -1.96 -27.73
C MET A 7 45.05 -1.03 -28.40
N THR A 8 44.65 0.21 -28.64
CA THR A 8 45.56 1.22 -29.19
C THR A 8 46.64 1.59 -28.17
N SER A 9 47.79 2.07 -28.64
CA SER A 9 48.87 2.60 -27.79
C SER A 9 48.38 3.70 -26.85
N VAL A 10 47.41 4.51 -27.31
CA VAL A 10 46.73 5.56 -26.53
C VAL A 10 45.93 4.97 -25.36
N GLN A 11 45.17 3.89 -25.60
CA GLN A 11 44.38 3.23 -24.55
C GLN A 11 45.28 2.55 -23.50
N LEU A 12 46.38 1.92 -23.92
CA LEU A 12 47.35 1.31 -23.01
C LEU A 12 48.07 2.35 -22.14
N SER A 13 48.45 3.49 -22.73
CA SER A 13 49.00 4.63 -22.00
C SER A 13 48.01 5.17 -20.98
N ALA A 14 46.72 5.30 -21.36
CA ALA A 14 45.69 5.77 -20.46
C ALA A 14 45.43 4.83 -19.27
N LEU A 15 45.33 3.51 -19.48
CA LEU A 15 45.16 2.56 -18.37
C LEU A 15 46.30 2.57 -17.35
N ARG A 16 47.54 2.86 -17.79
CA ARG A 16 48.71 2.95 -16.90
C ARG A 16 48.72 4.20 -16.02
N ARG A 17 48.01 5.26 -16.44
CA ARG A 17 47.90 6.52 -15.69
C ARG A 17 46.88 6.45 -14.54
N ILE A 18 46.03 5.41 -14.49
CA ILE A 18 45.09 5.20 -13.38
C ILE A 18 45.88 4.92 -12.08
N PRO A 19 45.71 5.73 -11.02
CA PRO A 19 46.39 5.50 -9.75
C PRO A 19 46.02 4.17 -9.09
N SER A 20 46.90 3.63 -8.24
CA SER A 20 46.54 2.47 -7.42
C SER A 20 45.48 2.84 -6.40
N ILE A 21 44.66 1.87 -6.02
CA ILE A 21 43.61 2.05 -5.00
C ILE A 21 44.23 2.56 -3.69
N GLU A 22 45.38 2.02 -3.27
CA GLU A 22 46.06 2.47 -2.04
C GLU A 22 46.52 3.93 -2.13
N LYS A 23 47.04 4.36 -3.29
CA LYS A 23 47.42 5.76 -3.52
C LYS A 23 46.21 6.68 -3.44
N LEU A 24 45.09 6.30 -4.05
CA LEU A 24 43.84 7.06 -3.99
C LEU A 24 43.32 7.15 -2.56
N LEU A 25 43.28 6.04 -1.83
CA LEU A 25 42.85 6.03 -0.43
C LEU A 25 43.72 6.89 0.50
N ALA A 26 44.99 7.11 0.15
CA ALA A 26 45.90 7.99 0.89
C ALA A 26 45.84 9.46 0.44
N SER A 27 45.11 9.78 -0.64
CA SER A 27 45.00 11.14 -1.18
C SER A 27 44.06 12.02 -0.34
N GLN A 28 44.29 13.33 -0.38
CA GLN A 28 43.50 14.30 0.40
C GLN A 28 41.99 14.21 0.16
N PRO A 29 41.47 14.06 -1.08
CA PRO A 29 40.04 13.90 -1.31
C PRO A 29 39.43 12.67 -0.62
N PHE A 30 40.16 11.55 -0.56
CA PHE A 30 39.68 10.32 0.07
C PHE A 30 39.85 10.31 1.59
N LEU A 31 40.76 11.09 2.15
CA LEU A 31 40.84 11.31 3.59
C LEU A 31 39.59 12.04 4.10
N VAL A 32 39.01 12.95 3.31
CA VAL A 32 37.73 13.60 3.65
C VAL A 32 36.58 12.59 3.65
N ILE A 33 36.49 11.73 2.62
CA ILE A 33 35.44 10.70 2.53
C ILE A 33 35.53 9.70 3.69
N GLN A 34 36.74 9.41 4.18
CA GLN A 34 36.97 8.52 5.33
C GLN A 34 36.43 9.06 6.67
N ASN A 35 36.11 10.35 6.77
CA ASN A 35 35.43 10.90 7.96
C ASN A 35 33.94 10.51 8.02
N GLU A 36 33.33 10.18 6.88
CA GLU A 36 31.90 9.92 6.76
C GLU A 36 31.60 8.43 6.50
N PHE A 37 32.48 7.73 5.80
CA PHE A 37 32.24 6.35 5.36
C PHE A 37 33.34 5.39 5.83
N SER A 38 32.97 4.13 6.07
CA SER A 38 33.95 3.12 6.44
C SER A 38 34.93 2.84 5.30
N ARG A 39 36.20 2.63 5.65
CA ARG A 39 37.27 2.33 4.66
C ARG A 39 36.92 1.13 3.77
N ASN A 40 36.26 0.11 4.31
CA ASN A 40 35.85 -1.07 3.54
C ASN A 40 34.87 -0.70 2.43
N LEU A 41 33.83 0.07 2.77
CA LEU A 41 32.83 0.52 1.80
C LEU A 41 33.45 1.45 0.74
N ILE A 42 34.31 2.38 1.15
CA ILE A 42 35.03 3.26 0.22
C ILE A 42 35.87 2.43 -0.75
N THR A 43 36.60 1.43 -0.25
CA THR A 43 37.46 0.57 -1.08
C THR A 43 36.67 -0.23 -2.09
N GLU A 44 35.51 -0.78 -1.70
CA GLU A 44 34.62 -1.51 -2.59
C GLU A 44 34.06 -0.60 -3.70
N VAL A 45 33.54 0.57 -3.33
CA VAL A 45 33.01 1.54 -4.30
C VAL A 45 34.10 2.06 -5.22
N LEU A 46 35.28 2.37 -4.69
CA LEU A 46 36.43 2.80 -5.45
C LEU A 46 36.85 1.74 -6.47
N ARG A 47 36.91 0.46 -6.10
CA ARG A 47 37.17 -0.64 -7.04
C ARG A 47 36.17 -0.66 -8.19
N SER A 48 34.88 -0.47 -7.88
CA SER A 48 33.82 -0.41 -8.89
C SER A 48 33.97 0.81 -9.82
N VAL A 49 34.23 2.00 -9.27
CA VAL A 49 34.48 3.22 -10.07
C VAL A 49 35.69 3.06 -10.97
N ILE A 50 36.81 2.54 -10.46
CA ILE A 50 38.00 2.25 -11.26
C ILE A 50 37.70 1.23 -12.37
N LEU A 51 36.91 0.20 -12.09
CA LEU A 51 36.51 -0.77 -13.12
C LEU A 51 35.71 -0.09 -14.25
N ASP A 52 34.80 0.83 -13.93
CA ASP A 52 34.02 1.57 -14.92
C ASP A 52 34.89 2.51 -15.76
N ILE A 53 35.82 3.24 -15.13
CA ILE A 53 36.81 4.07 -15.84
C ILE A 53 37.65 3.20 -16.79
N ARG A 54 38.11 2.02 -16.34
CA ARG A 54 38.84 1.08 -17.20
C ARG A 54 38.00 0.62 -18.39
N ARG A 55 36.72 0.30 -18.18
CA ARG A 55 35.79 -0.11 -19.25
C ARG A 55 35.57 1.02 -20.27
N GLN A 56 35.37 2.26 -19.80
CA GLN A 56 35.22 3.43 -20.67
C GLN A 56 36.46 3.64 -21.54
N ILE A 57 37.67 3.56 -20.96
CA ILE A 57 38.93 3.69 -21.71
C ILE A 57 39.05 2.64 -22.82
N ILE A 58 38.64 1.39 -22.56
CA ILE A 58 38.71 0.30 -23.54
C ILE A 58 37.69 0.51 -24.69
N CYS A 59 36.51 1.05 -24.39
CA CYS A 59 35.44 1.25 -25.36
C CYS A 59 35.59 2.53 -26.19
N THR A 60 36.37 3.52 -25.75
CA THR A 60 36.54 4.80 -26.43
C THR A 60 37.78 4.82 -27.32
N PRO A 61 37.68 5.14 -28.64
CA PRO A 61 38.82 5.14 -29.58
C PRO A 61 39.88 6.22 -29.31
N ARG A 62 39.48 7.36 -28.74
CA ARG A 62 40.37 8.45 -28.31
C ARG A 62 40.08 8.79 -26.86
N VAL A 63 41.04 8.56 -25.98
CA VAL A 63 40.96 8.90 -24.56
C VAL A 63 41.86 10.10 -24.34
N GLU A 64 41.26 11.29 -24.30
CA GLU A 64 42.01 12.55 -24.16
C GLU A 64 42.26 12.87 -22.68
N ASP A 65 41.23 12.74 -21.83
CA ASP A 65 41.34 13.01 -20.38
C ASP A 65 40.97 11.79 -19.52
N ILE A 66 41.75 11.58 -18.45
CA ILE A 66 41.47 10.59 -17.40
C ILE A 66 41.04 11.38 -16.17
N PRO A 67 39.98 10.95 -15.47
CA PRO A 67 39.59 11.57 -14.21
C PRO A 67 40.79 11.65 -13.25
N ASP A 68 41.04 12.84 -12.70
CA ASP A 68 42.05 13.01 -11.66
C ASP A 68 41.55 12.45 -10.31
N ASP A 69 42.42 12.46 -9.29
CA ASP A 69 42.10 11.93 -7.96
C ASP A 69 40.84 12.59 -7.36
N SER A 70 40.61 13.88 -7.64
CA SER A 70 39.44 14.64 -7.17
C SER A 70 38.17 14.19 -7.87
N MET A 71 38.18 14.06 -9.20
CA MET A 71 37.05 13.56 -9.98
C MET A 71 36.70 12.13 -9.59
N ILE A 72 37.71 11.27 -9.37
CA ILE A 72 37.48 9.89 -8.90
C ILE A 72 36.84 9.91 -7.51
N ALA A 73 37.29 10.80 -6.62
CA ALA A 73 36.70 10.97 -5.30
C ALA A 73 35.24 11.44 -5.37
N GLU A 74 34.91 12.39 -6.25
CA GLU A 74 33.54 12.82 -6.49
C GLU A 74 32.64 11.70 -7.00
N MET A 75 33.11 10.90 -7.96
CA MET A 75 32.39 9.72 -8.47
C MET A 75 32.14 8.69 -7.36
N VAL A 76 33.15 8.44 -6.52
CA VAL A 76 33.03 7.54 -5.37
C VAL A 76 32.06 8.10 -4.35
N GLN A 77 32.15 9.39 -4.00
CA GLN A 77 31.26 10.03 -3.05
C GLN A 77 29.81 10.03 -3.54
N ALA A 78 29.56 10.27 -4.83
CA ALA A 78 28.23 10.19 -5.43
C ALA A 78 27.63 8.77 -5.30
N ARG A 79 28.43 7.73 -5.58
CA ARG A 79 28.01 6.33 -5.38
C ARG A 79 27.77 5.98 -3.92
N LEU A 80 28.65 6.42 -3.02
CA LEU A 80 28.49 6.22 -1.58
C LEU A 80 27.21 6.87 -1.06
N ARG A 81 26.94 8.11 -1.45
CA ARG A 81 25.68 8.81 -1.12
C ARG A 81 24.47 8.05 -1.67
N SER A 82 24.55 7.55 -2.90
CA SER A 82 23.48 6.73 -3.48
C SER A 82 23.24 5.44 -2.70
N ILE A 83 24.29 4.74 -2.25
CA ILE A 83 24.17 3.53 -1.43
C ILE A 83 23.56 3.83 -0.05
N MET A 84 23.94 4.96 0.55
CA MET A 84 23.43 5.37 1.86
C MET A 84 22.04 6.02 1.81
N THR A 85 21.53 6.31 0.61
CA THR A 85 20.17 6.85 0.44
C THR A 85 19.16 5.75 0.73
N GLN A 86 18.20 6.01 1.61
CA GLN A 86 17.13 5.06 1.88
C GLN A 86 16.29 4.85 0.61
N ASN A 87 16.08 3.58 0.24
CA ASN A 87 15.23 3.23 -0.91
C ASN A 87 13.74 3.48 -0.62
N LEU A 88 13.31 3.26 0.63
CA LEU A 88 11.95 3.59 1.06
C LEU A 88 11.90 5.07 1.47
N GLN A 89 11.37 5.90 0.58
CA GLN A 89 11.27 7.34 0.78
C GLN A 89 9.81 7.77 0.94
N SER A 90 9.60 8.80 1.74
CA SER A 90 8.31 9.50 1.77
C SER A 90 8.11 10.25 0.46
N VAL A 91 6.89 10.20 -0.06
CA VAL A 91 6.49 10.83 -1.32
C VAL A 91 5.28 11.71 -1.09
N VAL A 92 5.10 12.72 -1.95
CA VAL A 92 3.89 13.55 -1.97
C VAL A 92 2.91 12.94 -2.95
N ASN A 93 1.77 12.46 -2.45
CA ASN A 93 0.70 11.95 -3.29
C ASN A 93 -0.21 13.11 -3.73
N VAL A 94 -0.22 13.42 -5.02
CA VAL A 94 -1.16 14.37 -5.67
C VAL A 94 -1.85 13.75 -6.88
N THR A 95 -1.98 12.42 -6.89
CA THR A 95 -2.61 11.64 -7.97
C THR A 95 -4.14 11.80 -8.01
N GLY A 96 -4.73 12.17 -6.88
CA GLY A 96 -6.17 12.14 -6.65
C GLY A 96 -6.68 10.77 -6.19
N THR A 97 -5.82 9.76 -6.05
CA THR A 97 -6.18 8.48 -5.41
C THR A 97 -5.68 8.50 -3.97
N ILE A 98 -6.60 8.44 -3.01
CA ILE A 98 -6.27 8.70 -1.60
C ILE A 98 -5.60 7.46 -0.99
N THR A 99 -6.26 6.31 -1.01
CA THR A 99 -5.71 5.02 -0.55
C THR A 99 -4.98 4.38 -1.72
N HIS A 100 -3.76 4.84 -1.96
CA HIS A 100 -3.03 4.46 -3.16
C HIS A 100 -2.21 3.18 -2.92
N THR A 101 -2.54 2.08 -3.61
CA THR A 101 -1.87 0.78 -3.40
C THR A 101 -0.36 0.84 -3.60
N ASN A 102 0.12 1.52 -4.65
CA ASN A 102 1.56 1.67 -4.89
C ASN A 102 2.28 2.62 -3.93
N LEU A 103 1.56 3.48 -3.19
CA LEU A 103 2.15 4.48 -2.30
C LEU A 103 1.92 4.13 -0.81
N GLY A 104 1.59 2.87 -0.51
CA GLY A 104 1.49 2.38 0.87
C GLY A 104 0.10 2.43 1.50
N ARG A 105 -0.96 2.63 0.71
CA ARG A 105 -2.37 2.62 1.15
C ARG A 105 -2.69 3.69 2.19
N SER A 106 -2.92 3.31 3.45
CA SER A 106 -3.46 4.16 4.50
C SER A 106 -2.36 4.84 5.30
N ILE A 107 -2.51 6.15 5.49
CA ILE A 107 -1.67 6.93 6.40
C ILE A 107 -2.22 6.76 7.82
N LEU A 108 -1.34 6.44 8.77
CA LEU A 108 -1.69 6.24 10.18
C LEU A 108 -2.00 7.58 10.86
N SER A 109 -2.92 7.57 11.84
CA SER A 109 -3.14 8.74 12.70
C SER A 109 -1.93 9.01 13.59
N ASP A 110 -1.88 10.21 14.18
CA ASP A 110 -0.83 10.57 15.13
C ASP A 110 -0.83 9.62 16.35
N GLU A 111 -2.00 9.26 16.89
CA GLU A 111 -2.14 8.33 18.01
C GLU A 111 -1.65 6.91 17.66
N ALA A 112 -1.88 6.47 16.42
CA ALA A 112 -1.38 5.19 15.93
C ALA A 112 0.14 5.23 15.74
N CYS A 113 0.70 6.34 15.26
CA CYS A 113 2.13 6.54 15.16
C CYS A 113 2.82 6.57 16.52
N GLU A 114 2.23 7.25 17.50
CA GLU A 114 2.72 7.28 18.89
C GLU A 114 2.74 5.88 19.49
N SER A 115 1.65 5.12 19.33
CA SER A 115 1.55 3.74 19.80
C SER A 115 2.57 2.81 19.12
N LEU A 116 2.83 3.02 17.82
CA LEU A 116 3.86 2.29 17.08
C LEU A 116 5.25 2.59 17.62
N VAL A 117 5.59 3.87 17.84
CA VAL A 117 6.89 4.30 18.35
C VAL A 117 7.12 3.76 19.76
N GLU A 118 6.11 3.82 20.62
CA GLU A 118 6.15 3.28 21.98
C GLU A 118 6.39 1.76 21.96
N ALA A 119 5.59 1.02 21.18
CA ALA A 119 5.76 -0.41 21.03
C ALA A 119 7.11 -0.79 20.40
N ALA A 120 7.68 0.05 19.53
CA ALA A 120 8.99 -0.18 18.94
C ALA A 120 10.13 0.03 19.95
N LYS A 121 10.04 1.05 20.79
CA LYS A 121 11.09 1.42 21.76
C LYS A 121 11.09 0.59 23.03
N ASN A 122 9.95 -0.02 23.39
CA ASN A 122 9.79 -0.70 24.68
C ASN A 122 9.40 -2.19 24.56
N TYR A 123 9.60 -2.92 25.66
CA TYR A 123 8.94 -4.21 25.87
C TYR A 123 7.45 -3.96 26.13
N VAL A 124 6.59 -4.84 25.62
CA VAL A 124 5.13 -4.73 25.75
C VAL A 124 4.53 -6.06 26.19
N GLY A 125 3.40 -6.01 26.90
CA GLY A 125 2.64 -7.18 27.36
C GLY A 125 1.88 -7.90 26.23
N LEU A 126 2.57 -8.26 25.14
CA LEU A 126 1.96 -8.82 23.94
C LEU A 126 1.30 -10.19 24.18
N GLU A 127 2.06 -11.13 24.72
CA GLU A 127 1.59 -12.48 25.08
C GLU A 127 1.73 -12.74 26.57
N PHE A 128 1.80 -11.68 27.38
CA PHE A 128 1.98 -11.76 28.82
C PHE A 128 0.92 -10.94 29.52
N ASP A 129 0.04 -11.63 30.24
CA ASP A 129 -1.01 -10.97 31.00
C ASP A 129 -0.47 -10.32 32.27
N LEU A 130 -0.56 -8.98 32.28
CA LEU A 130 -0.09 -8.16 33.39
C LEU A 130 -0.94 -8.37 34.65
N THR A 131 -2.19 -8.79 34.52
CA THR A 131 -3.07 -9.02 35.67
C THR A 131 -2.73 -10.36 36.34
N SER A 132 -2.68 -11.45 35.56
CA SER A 132 -2.42 -12.79 36.09
C SER A 132 -0.93 -13.16 36.21
N GLY A 133 -0.03 -12.40 35.58
CA GLY A 133 1.40 -12.70 35.51
C GLY A 133 1.74 -13.94 34.66
N LYS A 134 0.83 -14.39 33.78
CA LYS A 134 0.98 -15.61 32.99
C LYS A 134 1.00 -15.34 31.50
N ARG A 135 1.41 -16.34 30.71
CA ARG A 135 1.29 -16.29 29.26
C ARG A 135 -0.18 -16.18 28.85
N GLY A 136 -0.48 -15.28 27.93
CA GLY A 136 -1.81 -15.10 27.34
C GLY A 136 -1.75 -15.04 25.81
N HIS A 137 -2.93 -15.03 25.17
CA HIS A 137 -3.05 -14.87 23.72
C HIS A 137 -2.97 -13.39 23.33
N ARG A 138 -2.32 -13.08 22.21
CA ARG A 138 -2.16 -11.68 21.76
C ARG A 138 -3.46 -11.01 21.33
N ASP A 139 -4.43 -11.78 20.85
CA ASP A 139 -5.72 -11.27 20.38
C ASP A 139 -6.49 -10.56 21.50
N ARG A 140 -6.22 -10.87 22.78
CA ARG A 140 -6.83 -10.20 23.93
C ARG A 140 -6.71 -8.67 23.92
N ILE A 141 -5.75 -8.13 23.17
CA ILE A 141 -5.49 -6.69 23.05
C ILE A 141 -6.52 -6.03 22.11
N THR A 142 -6.90 -6.70 21.03
CA THR A 142 -7.75 -6.12 19.97
C THR A 142 -9.15 -6.72 19.95
N GLU A 143 -9.32 -7.98 20.37
CA GLU A 143 -10.59 -8.69 20.36
C GLU A 143 -11.70 -7.99 21.15
N PRO A 144 -11.48 -7.48 22.37
CA PRO A 144 -12.54 -6.75 23.08
C PRO A 144 -13.07 -5.55 22.28
N LEU A 145 -12.18 -4.85 21.58
CA LEU A 145 -12.52 -3.70 20.75
C LEU A 145 -13.29 -4.14 19.50
N LEU A 146 -12.82 -5.18 18.82
CA LEU A 146 -13.48 -5.74 17.64
C LEU A 146 -14.87 -6.30 17.96
N ARG A 147 -15.02 -7.00 19.09
CA ARG A 147 -16.33 -7.46 19.58
C ARG A 147 -17.27 -6.29 19.81
N GLN A 148 -16.80 -5.23 20.47
CA GLN A 148 -17.61 -4.05 20.71
C GLN A 148 -17.97 -3.31 19.41
N LEU A 149 -17.07 -3.24 18.43
CA LEU A 149 -17.28 -2.54 17.15
C LEU A 149 -18.14 -3.32 16.15
N THR A 150 -18.02 -4.64 16.12
CA THR A 150 -18.64 -5.50 15.10
C THR A 150 -19.80 -6.33 15.59
N GLY A 151 -19.95 -6.53 16.91
CA GLY A 151 -20.93 -7.45 17.47
C GLY A 151 -20.53 -8.93 17.39
N CYS A 152 -19.32 -9.25 16.90
CA CYS A 152 -18.87 -10.64 16.82
C CYS A 152 -18.68 -11.31 18.19
N GLN A 153 -18.62 -12.64 18.19
CA GLN A 153 -18.37 -13.41 19.40
C GLN A 153 -16.87 -13.48 19.72
N ALA A 154 -16.03 -13.65 18.70
CA ALA A 154 -14.58 -13.65 18.84
C ALA A 154 -13.90 -13.09 17.58
N SER A 155 -12.60 -12.84 17.66
CA SER A 155 -11.82 -12.35 16.52
C SER A 155 -10.36 -12.76 16.55
N THR A 156 -9.72 -12.86 15.40
CA THR A 156 -8.27 -13.04 15.31
C THR A 156 -7.67 -12.22 14.17
N ILE A 157 -6.35 -12.03 14.22
CA ILE A 157 -5.62 -11.16 13.30
C ILE A 157 -4.41 -11.88 12.70
N VAL A 158 -4.33 -11.87 11.38
CA VAL A 158 -3.24 -12.42 10.56
C VAL A 158 -2.60 -11.35 9.69
N ASN A 159 -1.52 -11.71 8.99
CA ASN A 159 -0.63 -10.79 8.27
C ASN A 159 -1.34 -9.84 7.29
N ASN A 160 -2.31 -10.32 6.52
CA ASN A 160 -3.12 -9.55 5.58
C ASN A 160 -4.41 -10.31 5.26
N ASN A 161 -5.35 -9.68 4.55
CA ASN A 161 -6.62 -10.34 4.23
C ASN A 161 -6.47 -11.57 3.30
N ALA A 162 -5.47 -11.58 2.43
CA ALA A 162 -5.15 -12.76 1.63
C ALA A 162 -4.80 -13.98 2.51
N ALA A 163 -4.01 -13.75 3.57
CA ALA A 163 -3.70 -14.75 4.59
C ALA A 163 -4.95 -15.16 5.39
N ALA A 164 -5.90 -14.25 5.62
CA ALA A 164 -7.16 -14.55 6.29
C ALA A 164 -8.01 -15.51 5.45
N VAL A 165 -8.24 -15.18 4.17
CA VAL A 165 -8.96 -16.04 3.22
C VAL A 165 -8.32 -17.42 3.14
N PHE A 166 -7.00 -17.48 2.91
CA PHE A 166 -6.25 -18.73 2.86
C PHE A 166 -6.42 -19.56 4.14
N LEU A 167 -6.25 -18.95 5.32
CA LEU A 167 -6.30 -19.66 6.59
C LEU A 167 -7.70 -20.20 6.87
N VAL A 168 -8.75 -19.44 6.56
CA VAL A 168 -10.15 -19.89 6.73
C VAL A 168 -10.44 -21.07 5.82
N LEU A 169 -10.12 -20.96 4.53
CA LEU A 169 -10.32 -22.05 3.57
C LEU A 169 -9.55 -23.31 3.97
N ASN A 170 -8.29 -23.17 4.36
CA ASN A 170 -7.47 -24.29 4.80
C ASN A 170 -8.02 -24.95 6.10
N THR A 171 -8.56 -24.16 7.02
CA THR A 171 -9.07 -24.65 8.31
C THR A 171 -10.37 -25.44 8.16
N PHE A 172 -11.27 -24.98 7.28
CA PHE A 172 -12.64 -25.51 7.23
C PHE A 172 -12.95 -26.32 5.97
N ALA A 173 -12.20 -26.12 4.88
CA ALA A 173 -12.54 -26.65 3.57
C ALA A 173 -11.35 -27.30 2.83
N ARG A 174 -10.34 -27.77 3.56
CA ARG A 174 -9.30 -28.60 2.96
C ARG A 174 -9.90 -29.91 2.47
N ASP A 175 -9.56 -30.28 1.24
CA ASP A 175 -10.04 -31.46 0.50
C ASP A 175 -11.58 -31.50 0.34
N ARG A 176 -12.27 -30.35 0.49
CA ARG A 176 -13.73 -30.22 0.43
C ARG A 176 -14.14 -29.07 -0.48
N GLU A 177 -15.42 -29.05 -0.86
CA GLU A 177 -15.95 -28.07 -1.80
C GLU A 177 -16.31 -26.74 -1.12
N VAL A 178 -15.94 -25.63 -1.75
CA VAL A 178 -16.39 -24.29 -1.36
C VAL A 178 -17.16 -23.68 -2.53
N ILE A 179 -18.42 -23.35 -2.25
CA ILE A 179 -19.34 -22.79 -3.24
C ILE A 179 -19.16 -21.27 -3.27
N VAL A 180 -18.90 -20.72 -4.45
CA VAL A 180 -18.71 -19.27 -4.67
C VAL A 180 -19.26 -18.87 -6.03
N SER A 181 -19.80 -17.66 -6.15
CA SER A 181 -20.25 -17.14 -7.44
C SER A 181 -19.08 -17.00 -8.42
N ARG A 182 -19.27 -17.37 -9.69
CA ARG A 182 -18.30 -17.12 -10.77
C ARG A 182 -17.96 -15.63 -10.91
N GLY A 183 -18.94 -14.77 -10.65
CA GLY A 183 -18.77 -13.32 -10.64
C GLY A 183 -17.94 -12.81 -9.46
N GLU A 184 -17.58 -13.66 -8.51
CA GLU A 184 -16.82 -13.28 -7.30
C GLU A 184 -15.38 -13.82 -7.31
N LEU A 185 -14.95 -14.45 -8.41
CA LEU A 185 -13.57 -14.93 -8.62
C LEU A 185 -12.65 -13.79 -9.05
N VAL A 186 -12.32 -12.92 -8.09
CA VAL A 186 -11.63 -11.65 -8.34
C VAL A 186 -10.11 -11.79 -8.40
N GLU A 187 -9.47 -10.89 -9.16
CA GLU A 187 -8.03 -10.60 -9.08
C GLU A 187 -7.82 -9.23 -8.43
N ILE A 188 -7.04 -9.16 -7.35
CA ILE A 188 -6.73 -7.94 -6.60
C ILE A 188 -5.22 -7.69 -6.61
N GLY A 189 -4.81 -6.48 -6.98
CA GLY A 189 -3.41 -6.05 -6.86
C GLY A 189 -2.41 -6.82 -7.75
N GLY A 190 -2.88 -7.47 -8.82
CA GLY A 190 -2.06 -8.08 -9.88
C GLY A 190 -1.46 -9.47 -9.59
N ALA A 191 -1.57 -9.96 -8.35
CA ALA A 191 -1.01 -11.27 -7.96
C ALA A 191 -1.90 -12.09 -7.01
N PHE A 192 -2.92 -11.47 -6.41
CA PHE A 192 -3.88 -12.19 -5.58
C PHE A 192 -5.11 -12.55 -6.41
N ARG A 193 -5.31 -13.84 -6.64
CA ARG A 193 -6.48 -14.39 -7.33
C ARG A 193 -7.18 -15.35 -6.39
N ILE A 194 -8.49 -15.17 -6.19
CA ILE A 194 -9.28 -16.07 -5.34
C ILE A 194 -9.12 -17.54 -5.76
N PRO A 195 -9.18 -17.91 -7.06
CA PRO A 195 -8.96 -19.29 -7.50
C PRO A 195 -7.60 -19.86 -7.06
N ASP A 196 -6.50 -19.14 -7.29
CA ASP A 196 -5.14 -19.58 -6.96
C ASP A 196 -4.96 -19.77 -5.44
N VAL A 197 -5.62 -18.93 -4.64
CA VAL A 197 -5.61 -19.02 -3.17
C VAL A 197 -6.40 -20.22 -2.68
N MET A 198 -7.57 -20.49 -3.29
CA MET A 198 -8.38 -21.67 -2.99
C MET A 198 -7.66 -22.98 -3.35
N GLU A 199 -7.01 -23.02 -4.51
CA GLU A 199 -6.18 -24.17 -4.91
C GLU A 199 -5.04 -24.37 -3.90
N SER A 200 -4.33 -23.29 -3.55
CA SER A 200 -3.22 -23.35 -2.60
C SER A 200 -3.65 -23.72 -1.18
N SER A 201 -4.88 -23.39 -0.76
CA SER A 201 -5.41 -23.78 0.56
C SER A 201 -5.77 -25.27 0.63
N GLY A 202 -5.72 -25.98 -0.50
CA GLY A 202 -6.13 -27.37 -0.65
C GLY A 202 -7.64 -27.52 -0.77
N THR A 203 -8.35 -26.49 -1.22
CA THR A 203 -9.81 -26.46 -1.30
C THR A 203 -10.27 -26.76 -2.72
N VAL A 204 -11.41 -27.45 -2.86
CA VAL A 204 -12.03 -27.68 -4.16
C VAL A 204 -12.96 -26.51 -4.48
N LEU A 205 -12.59 -25.71 -5.48
CA LEU A 205 -13.41 -24.60 -5.97
C LEU A 205 -14.68 -25.14 -6.66
N LYS A 206 -15.85 -24.77 -6.13
CA LYS A 206 -17.16 -25.04 -6.73
C LYS A 206 -17.82 -23.74 -7.17
N GLU A 207 -17.49 -23.29 -8.37
CA GLU A 207 -18.07 -22.07 -8.93
C GLU A 207 -19.53 -22.27 -9.38
N VAL A 208 -20.40 -21.27 -9.13
CA VAL A 208 -21.83 -21.30 -9.49
C VAL A 208 -22.27 -20.04 -10.23
N GLY A 209 -23.39 -20.13 -10.94
CA GLY A 209 -23.94 -19.04 -11.75
C GLY A 209 -23.03 -18.60 -12.89
N THR A 210 -23.17 -17.33 -13.28
CA THR A 210 -22.42 -16.68 -14.37
C THR A 210 -21.71 -15.43 -13.86
N THR A 211 -20.87 -14.81 -14.70
CA THR A 211 -20.09 -13.61 -14.33
C THR A 211 -20.97 -12.46 -13.86
N ASN A 212 -22.08 -12.19 -14.56
CA ASN A 212 -22.95 -11.06 -14.27
C ASN A 212 -24.18 -11.46 -13.43
N ARG A 213 -24.64 -12.71 -13.50
CA ARG A 213 -25.84 -13.17 -12.79
C ARG A 213 -25.59 -14.46 -12.03
N THR A 214 -25.86 -14.44 -10.74
CA THR A 214 -25.95 -15.61 -9.88
C THR A 214 -27.25 -15.52 -9.10
N ASN A 215 -28.01 -16.61 -9.07
CA ASN A 215 -29.24 -16.72 -8.29
C ASN A 215 -29.02 -17.62 -7.07
N LEU A 216 -29.94 -17.57 -6.12
CA LEU A 216 -29.85 -18.40 -4.91
C LEU A 216 -29.93 -19.90 -5.26
N GLU A 217 -30.71 -20.28 -6.28
CA GLU A 217 -30.84 -21.67 -6.72
C GLU A 217 -29.53 -22.23 -7.29
N ASP A 218 -28.64 -21.37 -7.80
CA ASP A 218 -27.32 -21.80 -8.28
C ASP A 218 -26.46 -22.30 -7.11
N TYR A 219 -26.54 -21.64 -5.94
CA TYR A 219 -25.92 -22.09 -4.71
C TYR A 219 -26.57 -23.39 -4.20
N GLU A 220 -27.91 -23.41 -4.08
CA GLU A 220 -28.65 -24.54 -3.51
C GLU A 220 -28.41 -25.85 -4.29
N LYS A 221 -28.38 -25.81 -5.63
CA LYS A 221 -28.11 -26.97 -6.49
C LYS A 221 -26.68 -27.51 -6.37
N ALA A 222 -25.74 -26.69 -5.93
CA ALA A 222 -24.34 -27.09 -5.80
C ALA A 222 -24.02 -27.74 -4.46
N ILE A 223 -24.88 -27.56 -3.45
CA ILE A 223 -24.69 -28.14 -2.11
C ILE A 223 -24.78 -29.67 -2.18
N ASN A 224 -23.79 -30.34 -1.60
CA ASN A 224 -23.69 -31.79 -1.47
C ASN A 224 -22.89 -32.17 -0.20
N GLU A 225 -22.67 -33.47 0.01
CA GLU A 225 -21.95 -34.00 1.18
C GLU A 225 -20.50 -33.50 1.31
N ASN A 226 -19.87 -33.12 0.20
CA ASN A 226 -18.50 -32.58 0.19
C ASN A 226 -18.46 -31.08 0.43
N THR A 227 -19.60 -30.38 0.44
CA THR A 227 -19.67 -28.93 0.68
C THR A 227 -19.25 -28.59 2.10
N ALA A 228 -18.24 -27.73 2.22
CA ALA A 228 -17.70 -27.27 3.50
C ALA A 228 -18.07 -25.83 3.83
N LEU A 229 -18.14 -24.93 2.84
CA LEU A 229 -18.46 -23.52 3.04
C LEU A 229 -19.27 -22.94 1.88
N LEU A 230 -20.13 -21.97 2.20
CA LEU A 230 -20.63 -20.99 1.26
C LEU A 230 -19.76 -19.73 1.37
N LEU A 231 -19.03 -19.39 0.31
CA LEU A 231 -18.17 -18.21 0.28
C LEU A 231 -18.83 -17.11 -0.55
N LYS A 232 -18.86 -15.90 0.02
CA LYS A 232 -19.18 -14.66 -0.67
C LYS A 232 -17.95 -13.76 -0.70
N VAL A 233 -17.59 -13.20 -1.86
CA VAL A 233 -16.49 -12.24 -1.98
C VAL A 233 -17.00 -10.90 -2.49
N HIS A 234 -16.70 -9.82 -1.75
CA HIS A 234 -17.09 -8.48 -2.15
C HIS A 234 -16.23 -7.98 -3.33
N PRO A 235 -16.83 -7.55 -4.46
CA PRO A 235 -16.09 -7.03 -5.62
C PRO A 235 -15.55 -5.62 -5.34
N SER A 236 -14.53 -5.54 -4.49
CA SER A 236 -14.04 -4.29 -3.92
C SER A 236 -13.20 -3.44 -4.90
N ASN A 237 -12.67 -4.02 -5.97
CA ASN A 237 -11.78 -3.34 -6.92
C ASN A 237 -12.32 -3.19 -8.35
N TYR A 238 -13.55 -3.63 -8.62
CA TYR A 238 -14.24 -3.41 -9.89
C TYR A 238 -15.75 -3.43 -9.69
N GLN A 239 -16.52 -3.03 -10.71
CA GLN A 239 -17.97 -3.13 -10.70
C GLN A 239 -18.45 -3.64 -12.06
N ILE A 240 -19.41 -4.57 -12.05
CA ILE A 240 -20.11 -5.00 -13.26
C ILE A 240 -21.32 -4.09 -13.42
N VAL A 241 -21.47 -3.46 -14.60
CA VAL A 241 -22.57 -2.56 -14.93
C VAL A 241 -23.40 -3.18 -16.05
N GLY A 242 -24.73 -3.15 -15.92
CA GLY A 242 -25.68 -3.72 -16.88
C GLY A 242 -26.67 -4.68 -16.22
N PHE A 243 -27.00 -5.79 -16.89
CA PHE A 243 -27.86 -6.84 -16.34
C PHE A 243 -27.09 -7.69 -15.34
N THR A 244 -27.13 -7.28 -14.08
CA THR A 244 -26.43 -7.96 -12.98
C THR A 244 -27.39 -8.43 -11.90
N GLU A 245 -27.10 -9.59 -11.31
CA GLU A 245 -27.92 -10.19 -10.25
C GLU A 245 -27.00 -10.97 -9.30
N MET A 246 -27.21 -10.79 -8.00
CA MET A 246 -26.44 -11.47 -6.96
C MET A 246 -27.34 -11.67 -5.75
N PRO A 247 -27.36 -12.84 -5.10
CA PRO A 247 -28.14 -13.04 -3.90
C PRO A 247 -27.65 -12.12 -2.79
N ALA A 248 -28.58 -11.60 -2.01
CA ALA A 248 -28.25 -10.87 -0.80
C ALA A 248 -27.61 -11.81 0.22
N ILE A 249 -26.76 -11.26 1.09
CA ILE A 249 -26.02 -12.09 2.05
C ILE A 249 -26.94 -12.86 3.01
N HIS A 250 -28.06 -12.27 3.43
CA HIS A 250 -29.01 -12.94 4.33
C HIS A 250 -29.65 -14.18 3.68
N GLU A 251 -29.90 -14.16 2.36
CA GLU A 251 -30.44 -15.31 1.63
C GLU A 251 -29.42 -16.47 1.61
N ILE A 252 -28.13 -16.15 1.43
CA ILE A 252 -27.05 -17.15 1.49
C ILE A 252 -26.90 -17.71 2.90
N VAL A 253 -27.02 -16.86 3.94
CA VAL A 253 -26.99 -17.30 5.33
C VAL A 253 -28.16 -18.23 5.65
N GLU A 254 -29.39 -17.88 5.25
CA GLU A 254 -30.58 -18.73 5.44
C GLU A 254 -30.42 -20.09 4.74
N LEU A 255 -29.84 -20.09 3.53
CA LEU A 255 -29.50 -21.32 2.82
C LEU A 255 -28.45 -22.15 3.58
N GLY A 256 -27.38 -21.51 4.06
CA GLY A 256 -26.35 -22.16 4.87
C GLY A 256 -26.93 -22.80 6.13
N GLN A 257 -27.82 -22.10 6.84
CA GLN A 257 -28.53 -22.62 8.02
C GLN A 257 -29.41 -23.83 7.68
N ARG A 258 -30.16 -23.78 6.57
CA ARG A 258 -31.03 -24.89 6.12
C ARG A 258 -30.24 -26.18 5.89
N TYR A 259 -29.04 -26.08 5.34
CA TYR A 259 -28.19 -27.23 4.98
C TYR A 259 -27.08 -27.54 6.00
N GLY A 260 -26.95 -26.75 7.07
CA GLY A 260 -25.87 -26.90 8.05
C GLY A 260 -24.48 -26.60 7.50
N VAL A 261 -24.38 -25.70 6.51
CA VAL A 261 -23.12 -25.28 5.87
C VAL A 261 -22.78 -23.85 6.32
N PRO A 262 -21.59 -23.60 6.91
CA PRO A 262 -21.19 -22.26 7.32
C PRO A 262 -21.02 -21.29 6.14
N THR A 263 -21.36 -20.03 6.38
CA THR A 263 -21.23 -18.91 5.45
C THR A 263 -20.05 -18.02 5.85
N VAL A 264 -19.17 -17.75 4.89
CA VAL A 264 -18.02 -16.85 5.04
C VAL A 264 -18.15 -15.72 4.05
N GLU A 265 -17.93 -14.48 4.50
CA GLU A 265 -17.86 -13.31 3.61
C GLU A 265 -16.47 -12.67 3.67
N ASP A 266 -15.77 -12.65 2.54
CA ASP A 266 -14.61 -11.78 2.34
C ASP A 266 -15.09 -10.39 1.92
N LEU A 267 -15.18 -9.48 2.90
CA LEU A 267 -15.59 -8.10 2.68
C LEU A 267 -14.46 -7.28 2.05
N GLY A 268 -13.21 -7.65 2.30
CA GLY A 268 -12.02 -7.01 1.76
C GLY A 268 -11.74 -5.61 2.30
N SER A 269 -12.65 -4.65 2.12
CA SER A 269 -12.50 -3.22 2.40
C SER A 269 -12.46 -2.87 3.89
N GLY A 270 -13.22 -3.60 4.71
CA GLY A 270 -13.21 -3.51 6.16
C GLY A 270 -13.86 -2.26 6.74
N SER A 271 -14.98 -1.81 6.15
CA SER A 271 -15.70 -0.66 6.71
C SER A 271 -16.30 -1.00 8.08
N LEU A 272 -15.90 -0.26 9.11
CA LEU A 272 -16.47 -0.37 10.47
C LEU A 272 -17.54 0.69 10.76
N MET A 273 -17.88 1.52 9.76
CA MET A 273 -18.83 2.62 9.93
C MET A 273 -19.67 2.82 8.67
N ASP A 274 -20.81 3.46 8.86
CA ASP A 274 -21.66 3.93 7.77
C ASP A 274 -21.07 5.19 7.13
N LEU A 275 -20.48 5.01 5.94
CA LEU A 275 -19.87 6.09 5.17
C LEU A 275 -20.89 7.09 4.62
N THR A 276 -22.16 6.73 4.51
CA THR A 276 -23.21 7.63 3.99
C THR A 276 -23.47 8.81 4.92
N LYS A 277 -23.18 8.66 6.22
CA LYS A 277 -23.18 9.75 7.22
C LYS A 277 -22.20 10.87 6.87
N TYR A 278 -21.19 10.58 6.06
CA TYR A 278 -20.21 11.52 5.56
C TYR A 278 -20.45 11.93 4.09
N SER A 279 -21.63 11.65 3.55
CA SER A 279 -21.95 11.84 2.12
C SER A 279 -21.00 11.07 1.17
N LEU A 280 -20.43 9.97 1.65
CA LEU A 280 -19.61 9.06 0.86
C LEU A 280 -20.47 7.89 0.34
N PRO A 281 -20.04 7.22 -0.74
CA PRO A 281 -20.76 6.07 -1.26
C PRO A 281 -20.93 4.96 -0.23
N ASN A 282 -22.05 4.26 -0.33
CA ASN A 282 -22.35 3.14 0.55
C ASN A 282 -21.32 2.01 0.36
N GLU A 283 -20.91 1.42 1.47
CA GLU A 283 -19.98 0.30 1.51
C GLU A 283 -20.49 -0.69 2.57
N PRO A 284 -20.43 -2.01 2.31
CA PRO A 284 -20.78 -3.01 3.31
C PRO A 284 -20.07 -2.80 4.65
N ILE A 285 -20.85 -2.80 5.73
CA ILE A 285 -20.35 -2.63 7.10
C ILE A 285 -20.17 -4.00 7.73
N VAL A 286 -19.03 -4.22 8.39
CA VAL A 286 -18.71 -5.51 9.04
C VAL A 286 -19.78 -5.93 10.05
N ARG A 287 -20.29 -4.98 10.86
CA ARG A 287 -21.36 -5.25 11.82
C ARG A 287 -22.62 -5.79 11.16
N ASP A 288 -23.08 -5.16 10.08
CA ASP A 288 -24.30 -5.57 9.38
C ASP A 288 -24.20 -7.00 8.85
N ARG A 289 -22.99 -7.47 8.52
CA ARG A 289 -22.74 -8.86 8.10
C ARG A 289 -22.83 -9.85 9.25
N ILE A 290 -22.27 -9.49 10.41
CA ILE A 290 -22.40 -10.28 11.63
C ILE A 290 -23.86 -10.35 12.07
N ASP A 291 -24.57 -9.22 12.07
CA ASP A 291 -25.99 -9.14 12.45
C ASP A 291 -26.89 -9.91 11.47
N ALA A 292 -26.50 -10.00 10.18
CA ALA A 292 -27.17 -10.84 9.18
C ALA A 292 -26.92 -12.35 9.38
N GLY A 293 -26.07 -12.76 10.32
CA GLY A 293 -25.83 -14.16 10.67
C GLY A 293 -24.68 -14.83 9.91
N VAL A 294 -23.80 -14.06 9.26
CA VAL A 294 -22.58 -14.61 8.64
C VAL A 294 -21.67 -15.21 9.71
N ASP A 295 -21.17 -16.42 9.49
CA ASP A 295 -20.38 -17.14 10.49
C ASP A 295 -18.98 -16.55 10.68
N LEU A 296 -18.34 -16.12 9.59
CA LEU A 296 -17.06 -15.42 9.57
C LEU A 296 -17.03 -14.29 8.54
N VAL A 297 -16.54 -13.11 8.94
CA VAL A 297 -16.31 -11.96 8.05
C VAL A 297 -14.82 -11.63 8.06
N LEU A 298 -14.24 -11.48 6.86
CA LEU A 298 -12.81 -11.25 6.63
C LEU A 298 -12.59 -9.87 5.99
N PHE A 299 -11.60 -9.12 6.46
CA PHE A 299 -11.27 -7.82 5.88
C PHE A 299 -9.85 -7.33 6.16
N SER A 300 -9.42 -6.32 5.37
CA SER A 300 -8.10 -5.70 5.48
C SER A 300 -8.03 -4.60 6.54
N GLY A 301 -6.92 -4.52 7.28
CA GLY A 301 -6.68 -3.47 8.26
C GLY A 301 -6.17 -2.12 7.69
N ASP A 302 -5.62 -2.12 6.48
CA ASP A 302 -4.98 -0.96 5.83
C ASP A 302 -5.77 -0.40 4.64
N LYS A 303 -7.07 -0.71 4.56
CA LYS A 303 -7.99 -0.11 3.58
C LYS A 303 -8.85 0.95 4.27
N LEU A 304 -10.18 0.77 4.32
CA LEU A 304 -11.08 1.76 4.89
C LEU A 304 -10.93 1.90 6.41
N LEU A 305 -10.45 0.85 7.09
CA LEU A 305 -10.13 0.91 8.51
C LEU A 305 -9.11 2.01 8.83
N GLY A 306 -8.17 2.30 7.92
CA GLY A 306 -7.14 3.33 8.13
C GLY A 306 -6.00 2.93 9.08
N GLY A 307 -5.84 1.63 9.35
CA GLY A 307 -4.78 1.08 10.19
C GLY A 307 -3.58 0.55 9.40
N SER A 308 -2.83 -0.35 10.02
CA SER A 308 -1.71 -1.07 9.39
C SER A 308 -2.17 -2.32 8.64
N GLN A 309 -1.29 -2.88 7.80
CA GLN A 309 -1.59 -4.12 7.08
C GLN A 309 -1.91 -5.24 8.07
N ALA A 310 -3.10 -5.82 7.90
CA ALA A 310 -3.60 -6.96 8.66
C ALA A 310 -4.75 -7.62 7.90
N GLY A 311 -4.98 -8.89 8.17
CA GLY A 311 -6.20 -9.61 7.86
C GLY A 311 -6.95 -9.84 9.15
N ILE A 312 -8.14 -9.28 9.26
CA ILE A 312 -8.97 -9.35 10.46
C ILE A 312 -10.08 -10.35 10.18
N ILE A 313 -10.24 -11.30 11.09
CA ILE A 313 -11.26 -12.36 11.02
C ILE A 313 -12.16 -12.17 12.24
N VAL A 314 -13.43 -11.91 12.03
CA VAL A 314 -14.43 -11.77 13.10
C VAL A 314 -15.59 -12.74 12.86
N GLY A 315 -16.17 -13.29 13.92
CA GLY A 315 -17.32 -14.18 13.78
C GLY A 315 -17.62 -15.02 15.01
N LYS A 316 -18.06 -16.26 14.77
CA LYS A 316 -18.40 -17.23 15.82
C LYS A 316 -17.17 -17.69 16.62
N GLU A 317 -17.34 -17.81 17.93
CA GLU A 317 -16.24 -18.17 18.85
C GLU A 317 -15.62 -19.53 18.52
N GLU A 318 -16.46 -20.54 18.31
CA GLU A 318 -16.02 -21.92 17.97
C GLU A 318 -15.17 -21.98 16.70
N MET A 319 -15.48 -21.14 15.70
CA MET A 319 -14.72 -21.11 14.45
C MET A 319 -13.40 -20.36 14.63
N ILE A 320 -13.40 -19.25 15.36
CA ILE A 320 -12.17 -18.51 15.67
C ILE A 320 -11.19 -19.38 16.47
N GLU A 321 -11.65 -20.18 17.43
CA GLU A 321 -10.78 -21.11 18.15
C GLU A 321 -10.15 -22.16 17.23
N ARG A 322 -10.92 -22.76 16.32
CA ARG A 322 -10.38 -23.70 15.32
C ARG A 322 -9.34 -23.04 14.40
N ILE A 323 -9.53 -21.77 14.05
CA ILE A 323 -8.54 -20.99 13.29
C ILE A 323 -7.25 -20.82 14.10
N ARG A 324 -7.36 -20.51 15.41
CA ARG A 324 -6.21 -20.33 16.31
C ARG A 324 -5.41 -21.62 16.49
N GLU A 325 -6.09 -22.77 16.50
CA GLU A 325 -5.47 -24.09 16.60
C GLU A 325 -4.77 -24.53 15.30
N ASN A 326 -5.10 -23.94 14.15
CA ASN A 326 -4.45 -24.28 12.88
C ASN A 326 -2.94 -23.92 12.94
N PRO A 327 -2.02 -24.88 12.73
CA PRO A 327 -0.57 -24.63 12.80
C PRO A 327 -0.07 -23.51 11.87
N ILE A 328 -0.75 -23.29 10.74
CA ILE A 328 -0.42 -22.22 9.78
C ILE A 328 -0.60 -20.83 10.42
N MET A 329 -1.51 -20.69 11.38
CA MET A 329 -1.72 -19.44 12.14
C MET A 329 -0.39 -18.90 12.67
N ARG A 330 0.51 -19.78 13.12
CA ARG A 330 1.83 -19.38 13.64
C ARG A 330 2.72 -18.71 12.58
N ALA A 331 2.60 -19.12 11.31
CA ALA A 331 3.34 -18.53 10.20
C ALA A 331 2.72 -17.20 9.74
N LEU A 332 1.40 -17.05 9.86
CA LEU A 332 0.65 -15.86 9.42
C LEU A 332 0.46 -14.81 10.53
N ARG A 333 0.94 -15.10 11.74
CA ARG A 333 0.77 -14.27 12.93
C ARG A 333 1.41 -12.88 12.81
N VAL A 334 0.68 -11.83 13.12
CA VAL A 334 1.17 -10.43 13.10
C VAL A 334 2.11 -10.09 14.26
N GLY A 335 3.03 -9.15 14.08
CA GLY A 335 3.95 -8.68 15.12
C GLY A 335 3.38 -7.63 16.08
N LYS A 336 4.16 -7.20 17.08
CA LYS A 336 3.73 -6.19 18.08
C LYS A 336 3.36 -4.83 17.48
N LEU A 337 4.05 -4.41 16.40
CA LEU A 337 3.83 -3.10 15.78
C LEU A 337 2.46 -3.01 15.13
N THR A 338 2.06 -4.06 14.39
CA THR A 338 0.72 -4.17 13.80
C THR A 338 -0.36 -4.13 14.88
N ILE A 339 -0.20 -4.91 15.96
CA ILE A 339 -1.15 -4.94 17.07
C ILE A 339 -1.27 -3.56 17.74
N ALA A 340 -0.16 -2.87 18.01
CA ALA A 340 -0.17 -1.55 18.62
C ALA A 340 -0.90 -0.50 17.75
N VAL A 341 -0.66 -0.51 16.44
CA VAL A 341 -1.36 0.37 15.49
C VAL A 341 -2.85 0.04 15.45
N LEU A 342 -3.20 -1.24 15.35
CA LEU A 342 -4.61 -1.66 15.27
C LEU A 342 -5.36 -1.35 16.56
N GLU A 343 -4.78 -1.61 17.73
CA GLU A 343 -5.43 -1.27 19.01
C GLU A 343 -5.75 0.23 19.08
N SER A 344 -4.77 1.09 18.79
CA SER A 344 -4.96 2.55 18.79
C SER A 344 -6.01 2.98 17.76
N THR A 345 -5.95 2.44 16.55
CA THR A 345 -6.94 2.72 15.48
C THR A 345 -8.35 2.31 15.91
N LEU A 346 -8.54 1.10 16.44
CA LEU A 346 -9.85 0.61 16.89
C LEU A 346 -10.40 1.44 18.07
N ARG A 347 -9.55 1.95 18.96
CA ARG A 347 -9.96 2.86 20.03
C ARG A 347 -10.50 4.19 19.50
N LEU A 348 -9.95 4.73 18.41
CA LEU A 348 -10.50 5.93 17.76
C LEU A 348 -11.93 5.68 17.26
N TYR A 349 -12.20 4.52 16.64
CA TYR A 349 -13.56 4.15 16.20
C TYR A 349 -14.55 4.05 17.37
N LEU A 350 -14.11 3.63 18.56
CA LEU A 350 -15.00 3.46 19.70
C LEU A 350 -15.38 4.76 20.42
N ASN A 351 -14.48 5.75 20.47
CA ASN A 351 -14.58 6.83 21.44
C ASN A 351 -14.30 8.24 20.89
N ASP A 352 -14.23 8.42 19.57
CA ASP A 352 -13.99 9.75 18.99
C ASP A 352 -15.17 10.28 18.19
N LEU A 353 -15.67 11.45 18.59
CA LEU A 353 -16.75 12.17 17.91
C LEU A 353 -16.27 12.94 16.66
N ASN A 354 -14.96 13.02 16.42
CA ASN A 354 -14.32 13.70 15.30
C ASN A 354 -13.39 12.75 14.53
N LEU A 355 -13.87 11.53 14.27
CA LEU A 355 -13.09 10.50 13.57
C LEU A 355 -12.55 10.98 12.21
N ASP A 356 -13.31 11.84 11.52
CA ASP A 356 -12.96 12.48 10.26
C ASP A 356 -11.79 13.44 10.35
N LYS A 357 -11.44 13.93 11.54
CA LYS A 357 -10.23 14.77 11.75
C LYS A 357 -9.03 13.94 12.16
N LYS A 358 -9.25 12.82 12.85
CA LYS A 358 -8.21 11.97 13.43
C LYS A 358 -7.69 10.92 12.47
N LEU A 359 -8.57 10.28 11.69
CA LEU A 359 -8.17 9.34 10.65
C LEU A 359 -7.78 10.13 9.40
N PRO A 360 -6.48 10.13 8.98
CA PRO A 360 -6.03 10.95 7.84
C PRO A 360 -6.77 10.63 6.55
N MET A 361 -7.10 9.35 6.35
CA MET A 361 -7.83 8.87 5.19
C MET A 361 -9.26 9.40 5.16
N LEU A 362 -9.98 9.31 6.28
CA LEU A 362 -11.34 9.83 6.39
C LEU A 362 -11.34 11.35 6.20
N ARG A 363 -10.37 12.06 6.79
CA ARG A 363 -10.17 13.49 6.56
C ARG A 363 -10.09 13.80 5.09
N CYS A 364 -9.26 13.06 4.33
CA CYS A 364 -9.14 13.24 2.90
C CYS A 364 -10.46 12.98 2.17
N TYR A 365 -11.19 11.90 2.52
CA TYR A 365 -12.48 11.60 1.89
C TYR A 365 -13.51 12.72 2.08
N THR A 366 -13.55 13.33 3.26
CA THR A 366 -14.62 14.27 3.65
C THR A 366 -14.30 15.74 3.43
N ARG A 367 -13.11 16.08 2.90
CA ARG A 367 -12.74 17.49 2.67
C ARG A 367 -13.75 18.20 1.80
N ARG A 368 -14.15 19.38 2.24
CA ARG A 368 -15.07 20.23 1.49
C ARG A 368 -14.35 20.92 0.32
N LEU A 369 -15.09 21.23 -0.73
CA LEU A 369 -14.55 21.88 -1.93
C LEU A 369 -14.01 23.30 -1.65
N ASP A 370 -14.58 24.02 -0.69
CA ASP A 370 -14.11 25.35 -0.29
C ASP A 370 -12.73 25.30 0.38
N GLU A 371 -12.47 24.28 1.20
CA GLU A 371 -11.14 24.02 1.76
C GLU A 371 -10.12 23.73 0.65
N LEU A 372 -10.48 22.89 -0.32
CA LEU A 372 -9.60 22.61 -1.47
C LEU A 372 -9.35 23.85 -2.33
N GLN A 373 -10.36 24.72 -2.48
CA GLN A 373 -10.21 25.97 -3.23
C GLN A 373 -9.21 26.91 -2.54
N GLN A 374 -9.22 26.98 -1.21
CA GLN A 374 -8.25 27.78 -0.45
C GLN A 374 -6.81 27.29 -0.69
N ILE A 375 -6.59 25.97 -0.58
CA ILE A 375 -5.27 25.38 -0.89
C ILE A 375 -4.89 25.61 -2.36
N GLY A 376 -5.83 25.44 -3.27
CA GLY A 376 -5.62 25.67 -4.70
C GLY A 376 -5.18 27.10 -4.96
N ASN A 377 -5.83 28.09 -4.36
CA ASN A 377 -5.47 29.50 -4.52
C ASN A 377 -4.07 29.80 -3.99
N GLN A 378 -3.69 29.21 -2.86
CA GLN A 378 -2.36 29.36 -2.28
C GLN A 378 -1.28 28.75 -3.18
N LEU A 379 -1.49 27.52 -3.66
CA LEU A 379 -0.56 26.85 -4.58
C LEU A 379 -0.47 27.56 -5.92
N LEU A 380 -1.60 27.97 -6.50
CA LEU A 380 -1.68 28.69 -7.77
C LEU A 380 -0.77 29.92 -7.74
N LYS A 381 -0.92 30.78 -6.71
CA LYS A 381 -0.11 32.00 -6.58
C LYS A 381 1.39 31.69 -6.54
N ARG A 382 1.80 30.71 -5.72
CA ARG A 382 3.21 30.38 -5.54
C ARG A 382 3.82 29.74 -6.78
N LEU A 383 3.09 28.86 -7.45
CA LEU A 383 3.56 28.18 -8.65
C LEU A 383 3.63 29.14 -9.84
N ASP A 384 2.68 30.08 -9.96
CA ASP A 384 2.72 31.14 -10.98
C ASP A 384 3.97 32.04 -10.83
N GLU A 385 4.29 32.44 -9.59
CA GLU A 385 5.53 33.17 -9.26
C GLU A 385 6.80 32.36 -9.60
N ILE A 386 6.79 31.05 -9.35
CA ILE A 386 7.92 30.17 -9.65
C ILE A 386 8.12 30.00 -11.15
N PHE A 387 7.08 29.70 -11.92
CA PHE A 387 7.21 29.36 -13.34
C PHE A 387 7.31 30.57 -14.27
N ARG A 388 6.92 31.78 -13.81
CA ARG A 388 7.05 33.04 -14.58
C ARG A 388 6.58 32.92 -16.03
N GLN A 389 5.39 32.36 -16.24
CA GLN A 389 4.76 32.12 -17.55
C GLN A 389 5.38 31.03 -18.45
N LYS A 390 6.49 30.37 -18.07
CA LYS A 390 7.02 29.22 -18.83
C LYS A 390 6.09 28.00 -18.78
N ILE A 391 5.36 27.88 -17.68
CA ILE A 391 4.33 26.86 -17.44
C ILE A 391 3.09 27.62 -16.97
N GLN A 392 1.99 27.45 -17.69
CA GLN A 392 0.68 27.95 -17.31
C GLN A 392 0.15 27.12 -16.14
N VAL A 393 -0.33 27.81 -15.11
CA VAL A 393 -0.91 27.21 -13.91
C VAL A 393 -2.39 27.59 -13.83
N SER A 394 -3.28 26.62 -13.70
CA SER A 394 -4.71 26.86 -13.44
C SER A 394 -5.27 25.94 -12.37
N ILE A 395 -6.45 26.26 -11.84
CA ILE A 395 -7.22 25.38 -10.96
C ILE A 395 -8.39 24.83 -11.78
N GLU A 396 -8.50 23.50 -11.83
CA GLU A 396 -9.57 22.82 -12.56
C GLU A 396 -10.36 21.90 -11.64
N LYS A 397 -11.62 21.62 -12.03
CA LYS A 397 -12.42 20.58 -11.39
C LYS A 397 -11.78 19.22 -11.63
N SER A 398 -11.75 18.40 -10.59
CA SER A 398 -11.17 17.06 -10.60
C SER A 398 -12.12 16.06 -9.96
N LEU A 399 -11.90 14.78 -10.25
CA LEU A 399 -12.50 13.68 -9.52
C LEU A 399 -11.38 12.91 -8.83
N ALA A 400 -11.48 12.81 -7.50
CA ALA A 400 -10.60 12.00 -6.68
C ALA A 400 -11.23 10.62 -6.46
N GLN A 401 -10.40 9.61 -6.22
CA GLN A 401 -10.79 8.24 -5.96
C GLN A 401 -10.43 7.87 -4.52
N ILE A 402 -11.29 7.06 -3.90
CA ILE A 402 -10.98 6.47 -2.59
C ILE A 402 -9.77 5.55 -2.73
N GLY A 403 -9.79 4.58 -3.67
CA GLY A 403 -8.64 3.71 -3.95
C GLY A 403 -8.63 2.39 -3.18
N SER A 404 -7.48 1.70 -3.21
CA SER A 404 -7.17 0.41 -2.57
C SER A 404 -8.12 -0.76 -2.82
N GLY A 405 -8.93 -0.70 -3.88
CA GLY A 405 -9.96 -1.69 -4.12
C GLY A 405 -10.90 -1.78 -2.92
N SER A 406 -11.58 -0.68 -2.63
CA SER A 406 -12.72 -0.62 -1.70
C SER A 406 -13.94 -0.08 -2.41
N LEU A 407 -13.80 1.05 -3.13
CA LEU A 407 -14.90 1.67 -3.87
C LEU A 407 -14.40 2.09 -5.28
N PRO A 408 -14.49 1.22 -6.30
CA PRO A 408 -13.79 1.37 -7.58
C PRO A 408 -14.43 2.42 -8.50
N VAL A 409 -15.73 2.69 -8.37
CA VAL A 409 -16.48 3.62 -9.21
C VAL A 409 -16.82 4.93 -8.47
N ALA A 410 -16.57 4.98 -7.16
CA ALA A 410 -16.79 6.15 -6.32
C ALA A 410 -15.82 7.28 -6.68
N ASN A 411 -16.36 8.35 -7.27
CA ASN A 411 -15.63 9.58 -7.51
C ASN A 411 -16.04 10.64 -6.49
N LEU A 412 -15.06 11.23 -5.81
CA LEU A 412 -15.24 12.35 -4.90
C LEU A 412 -14.98 13.66 -5.66
N PRO A 413 -15.92 14.62 -5.66
CA PRO A 413 -15.71 15.92 -6.33
C PRO A 413 -14.52 16.63 -5.73
N SER A 414 -13.48 16.94 -6.52
CA SER A 414 -12.19 17.51 -6.11
C SER A 414 -11.78 18.72 -6.96
N LEU A 415 -10.64 19.30 -6.61
CA LEU A 415 -9.96 20.35 -7.37
C LEU A 415 -8.51 19.95 -7.59
N ALA A 416 -7.92 20.38 -8.71
CA ALA A 416 -6.54 20.12 -9.04
C ALA A 416 -5.85 21.38 -9.57
N ILE A 417 -4.56 21.51 -9.29
CA ILE A 417 -3.69 22.41 -10.05
C ILE A 417 -3.29 21.71 -11.35
N VAL A 418 -3.46 22.40 -12.48
CA VAL A 418 -3.09 21.90 -13.79
C VAL A 418 -1.93 22.72 -14.33
N LEU A 419 -0.85 22.01 -14.66
CA LEU A 419 0.36 22.57 -15.24
C LEU A 419 0.42 22.24 -16.74
N LYS A 420 0.46 23.28 -17.57
CA LYS A 420 0.55 23.17 -19.02
C LYS A 420 1.75 23.96 -19.54
N SER A 421 2.53 23.39 -20.44
CA SER A 421 3.63 24.08 -21.10
C SER A 421 3.63 23.75 -22.59
N ASP A 422 3.90 24.77 -23.41
CA ASP A 422 4.11 24.58 -24.85
C ASP A 422 5.55 24.13 -25.17
N GLN A 423 6.46 24.20 -24.19
CA GLN A 423 7.88 23.85 -24.35
C GLN A 423 8.22 22.48 -23.76
N LEU A 424 7.51 22.07 -22.70
CA LEU A 424 7.76 20.80 -22.00
C LEU A 424 6.54 19.89 -22.11
N ALA A 425 6.76 18.65 -22.55
CA ALA A 425 5.72 17.62 -22.47
C ALA A 425 5.33 17.35 -21.02
N ALA A 426 4.05 17.10 -20.76
CA ALA A 426 3.54 16.82 -19.42
C ALA A 426 4.24 15.63 -18.74
N ASP A 427 4.62 14.60 -19.50
CA ASP A 427 5.41 13.48 -18.98
C ASP A 427 6.78 13.91 -18.48
N SER A 428 7.42 14.89 -19.12
CA SER A 428 8.70 15.46 -18.68
C SER A 428 8.53 16.29 -17.40
N ILE A 429 7.44 17.06 -17.30
CA ILE A 429 7.10 17.77 -16.06
C ILE A 429 6.89 16.76 -14.92
N ALA A 430 6.09 15.72 -15.16
CA ALA A 430 5.84 14.66 -14.20
C ALA A 430 7.13 13.94 -13.78
N GLU A 431 8.01 13.61 -14.72
CA GLU A 431 9.31 13.01 -14.44
C GLU A 431 10.18 13.89 -13.56
N ARG A 432 10.25 15.20 -13.85
CA ARG A 432 11.05 16.13 -13.03
C ARG A 432 10.50 16.25 -11.60
N PHE A 433 9.17 16.26 -11.42
CA PHE A 433 8.55 16.20 -10.09
C PHE A 433 8.86 14.87 -9.36
N ARG A 434 8.86 13.74 -10.07
CA ARG A 434 9.21 12.44 -9.48
C ARG A 434 10.69 12.34 -9.07
N ASN A 435 11.60 12.96 -9.82
CA ASN A 435 13.04 12.88 -9.59
C ASN A 435 13.58 13.86 -8.53
N GLN A 436 12.70 14.53 -7.78
CA GLN A 436 13.10 15.38 -6.66
C GLN A 436 13.55 14.54 -5.45
N PRO A 437 14.38 15.11 -4.54
CA PRO A 437 14.74 14.46 -3.28
C PRO A 437 13.53 14.00 -2.46
N ARG A 438 12.40 14.70 -2.62
CA ARG A 438 11.08 14.25 -2.20
C ARG A 438 10.18 14.18 -3.41
N SER A 439 9.95 12.98 -3.92
CA SER A 439 9.17 12.76 -5.13
C SER A 439 7.73 13.27 -4.97
N VAL A 440 7.25 14.03 -5.95
CA VAL A 440 5.84 14.45 -6.05
C VAL A 440 5.18 13.64 -7.16
N ILE A 441 4.17 12.85 -6.81
CA ILE A 441 3.51 11.91 -7.70
C ILE A 441 2.14 12.46 -8.07
N GLY A 442 2.02 13.03 -9.27
CA GLY A 442 0.76 13.45 -9.87
C GLY A 442 0.36 12.55 -11.03
N ARG A 443 -0.61 13.01 -11.83
CA ARG A 443 -1.07 12.29 -13.03
C ARG A 443 -0.93 13.14 -14.29
N VAL A 444 -0.68 12.49 -15.42
CA VAL A 444 -0.72 13.13 -16.74
C VAL A 444 -2.07 12.85 -17.37
N LYS A 445 -2.76 13.90 -17.80
CA LYS A 445 -4.06 13.82 -18.46
C LYS A 445 -4.23 14.99 -19.43
N ASP A 446 -4.69 14.69 -20.64
CA ASP A 446 -4.94 15.67 -21.71
C ASP A 446 -3.73 16.58 -21.99
N GLY A 447 -2.53 15.99 -22.02
CA GLY A 447 -1.28 16.70 -22.26
C GLY A 447 -0.84 17.65 -21.15
N CYS A 448 -1.44 17.58 -19.96
CA CYS A 448 -1.11 18.41 -18.80
C CYS A 448 -0.71 17.55 -17.60
N PHE A 449 0.08 18.12 -16.67
CA PHE A 449 0.39 17.50 -15.39
C PHE A 449 -0.59 18.01 -14.32
N TRP A 450 -1.27 17.09 -13.65
CA TRP A 450 -2.32 17.36 -12.68
C TRP A 450 -1.84 17.04 -11.27
N ILE A 451 -2.06 17.99 -10.37
CA ILE A 451 -1.79 17.93 -8.93
C ILE A 451 -3.15 18.01 -8.24
N ASP A 452 -3.76 16.86 -7.94
CA ASP A 452 -5.03 16.83 -7.21
C ASP A 452 -4.82 17.28 -5.76
N LEU A 453 -5.68 18.17 -5.28
CA LEU A 453 -5.53 18.82 -3.99
C LEU A 453 -6.09 18.01 -2.82
N ARG A 454 -6.83 16.92 -3.11
CA ARG A 454 -7.53 16.10 -2.11
C ARG A 454 -6.64 15.65 -0.96
N THR A 455 -5.43 15.21 -1.29
CA THR A 455 -4.44 14.66 -0.36
C THR A 455 -3.43 15.70 0.12
N VAL A 456 -3.53 16.95 -0.35
CA VAL A 456 -2.53 18.01 -0.07
C VAL A 456 -2.84 18.74 1.24
N ASN A 457 -1.85 18.76 2.14
CA ASN A 457 -1.81 19.52 3.38
C ASN A 457 -0.72 20.62 3.33
N ASP A 458 -0.65 21.44 4.38
CA ASP A 458 0.25 22.61 4.44
C ASP A 458 1.73 22.26 4.25
N ARG A 459 2.19 21.11 4.77
CA ARG A 459 3.59 20.67 4.61
C ARG A 459 3.87 20.27 3.16
N GLU A 460 2.89 19.67 2.49
CA GLU A 460 3.03 19.23 1.10
C GLU A 460 2.98 20.39 0.12
N ILE A 461 2.30 21.49 0.44
CA ILE A 461 2.37 22.74 -0.35
C ILE A 461 3.83 23.21 -0.47
N GLU A 462 4.58 23.21 0.62
CA GLU A 462 6.02 23.56 0.59
C GLU A 462 6.82 22.61 -0.30
N TRP A 463 6.63 21.30 -0.14
CA TRP A 463 7.37 20.31 -0.93
C TRP A 463 7.05 20.37 -2.43
N ILE A 464 5.78 20.64 -2.78
CA ILE A 464 5.37 20.86 -4.18
C ILE A 464 6.07 22.10 -4.75
N CYS A 465 6.16 23.19 -3.98
CA CYS A 465 6.81 24.41 -4.42
C CYS A 465 8.34 24.23 -4.55
N GLU A 466 8.98 23.52 -3.62
CA GLU A 466 10.40 23.17 -3.70
C GLU A 466 10.69 22.35 -4.96
N ALA A 467 9.88 21.34 -5.23
CA ALA A 467 9.96 20.53 -6.44
C ALA A 467 9.82 21.39 -7.70
N ALA A 468 8.82 22.29 -7.74
CA ALA A 468 8.58 23.18 -8.87
C ALA A 468 9.76 24.11 -9.20
N ARG A 469 10.49 24.59 -8.19
CA ARG A 469 11.66 25.48 -8.41
C ARG A 469 12.78 24.82 -9.21
N SER A 470 12.92 23.50 -9.14
CA SER A 470 13.94 22.76 -9.91
C SER A 470 13.56 22.55 -11.38
N ILE A 471 12.30 22.81 -11.72
CA ILE A 471 11.73 22.55 -13.06
C ILE A 471 11.83 23.80 -13.94
N ASN A 472 11.71 24.98 -13.32
CA ASN A 472 11.92 26.30 -13.95
C ASN A 472 13.38 26.52 -14.35
#